data_AF-A0A4U0QCB3-F1
#
_entry.id   AF-A0A4U0QCB3-F1
#
_cell.length_a   1.000
_cell.length_b   1.000
_cell.length_c   1.000
_cell.angle_alpha   90.00
_cell.angle_beta   90.00
_cell.angle_gamma   90.00
#
_symmetry.space_group_name_H-M   'P 1'
#
loop_
_entity.id
_entity.type
_entity.pdbx_description
1 polymer ?
#
loop_
_entity_poly.entity_id
_entity_poly.type
_entity_poly.pdbx_seq_one_letter_code
_entity_poly.pdbx_strand_id
1 'polypeptide(L)'
;MYPNSRIEKAHFLVYSNEVQPFGANSDYYCDSALRAGFDSATHYTESLLRQTPFWEQNRDILEQSRGAGYWLWKPYIILEKLRQVGPNDIVIYNDAGRYKVGSFEPFPAFPQAAAELTALMPKRFILGTRIEWLVQGQFTKRDCMILTGADTDEMRYAPQMNACPALFMPSEASFAFLERWLELACDPRILTDQPDELGKPYPEFEDHRHDMAIASILLHQMRGHYFDLSDTGCLAEADALRRRNRHVPRLQTHIGYLSLIAQEALRDDFFADPQPDLAETMRLIRNVDPAEPIPQQPRTVTQKVLLEELAQWSGEALHQITPDHLRAAAARNPVTAMKIHALSQIDADTALVWTQGTAAFVASRQADGDAAAMTGQASAALAATLDHHPDIMHAVLAEMAWSAFDDDSRALFKARFKNQRNPRGRAAMVRFADHLAHQGLLNFQTEQAGRRKQVVQQINQAFASWPDQITSGADT
;
A
#
# COMPACT_ATOMS: atom_id res chain seq x y z
N MET A 1 25.04 -2.01 18.37
CA MET A 1 24.26 -1.29 19.38
C MET A 1 24.89 0.03 19.72
N TYR A 2 24.08 1.05 20.00
CA TYR A 2 24.57 2.29 20.60
C TYR A 2 25.23 1.99 21.96
N PRO A 3 26.24 2.75 22.40
CA PRO A 3 26.94 2.49 23.66
C PRO A 3 26.02 2.43 24.89
N ASN A 4 24.83 3.03 24.81
CA ASN A 4 23.79 3.07 25.86
C ASN A 4 22.43 2.59 25.31
N SER A 5 22.41 1.45 24.61
CA SER A 5 21.18 0.84 24.10
C SER A 5 20.13 0.67 25.20
N ARG A 6 18.87 1.01 24.91
CA ARG A 6 17.73 0.73 25.81
C ARG A 6 17.24 -0.71 25.71
N ILE A 7 17.77 -1.45 24.74
CA ILE A 7 17.48 -2.85 24.47
C ILE A 7 18.54 -3.73 25.12
N GLU A 8 18.11 -4.68 25.95
CA GLU A 8 18.98 -5.71 26.53
C GLU A 8 19.21 -6.87 25.55
N LYS A 9 18.14 -7.49 25.05
CA LYS A 9 18.20 -8.50 23.99
C LYS A 9 17.17 -8.28 22.90
N ALA A 10 17.50 -8.71 21.69
CA ALA A 10 16.61 -8.67 20.54
C ALA A 10 16.30 -10.06 20.01
N HIS A 11 15.02 -10.36 19.89
CA HIS A 11 14.50 -11.64 19.44
C HIS A 11 13.70 -11.48 18.15
N PHE A 12 14.18 -12.09 17.06
CA PHE A 12 13.49 -12.10 15.78
C PHE A 12 12.53 -13.29 15.67
N LEU A 13 11.33 -13.06 15.15
CA LEU A 13 10.32 -14.07 14.86
C LEU A 13 9.86 -14.02 13.41
N VAL A 14 9.64 -15.19 12.84
CA VAL A 14 8.98 -15.38 11.54
C VAL A 14 8.18 -16.67 11.57
N TYR A 15 7.11 -16.75 10.78
CA TYR A 15 6.32 -17.96 10.63
C TYR A 15 6.22 -18.40 9.18
N SER A 16 6.18 -19.72 8.98
CA SER A 16 5.64 -20.31 7.77
C SER A 16 4.92 -21.62 8.05
N ASN A 17 4.04 -22.03 7.14
CA ASN A 17 3.54 -23.39 7.06
C ASN A 17 4.47 -24.33 6.28
N GLU A 18 5.75 -23.98 6.18
CA GLU A 18 6.82 -24.77 5.56
C GLU A 18 6.67 -24.97 4.03
N VAL A 19 5.61 -24.41 3.42
CA VAL A 19 5.41 -24.38 1.97
C VAL A 19 6.39 -23.41 1.31
N GLN A 20 6.96 -23.79 0.15
CA GLN A 20 7.87 -22.93 -0.59
C GLN A 20 7.14 -21.78 -1.31
N PRO A 21 7.69 -20.56 -1.36
CA PRO A 21 9.02 -20.18 -0.88
C PRO A 21 9.08 -19.77 0.62
N PHE A 22 7.96 -19.80 1.35
CA PHE A 22 7.87 -19.26 2.71
C PHE A 22 8.77 -19.96 3.72
N GLY A 23 8.87 -21.29 3.66
CA GLY A 23 9.77 -22.06 4.53
C GLY A 23 11.23 -21.62 4.39
N ALA A 24 11.75 -21.67 3.16
CA ALA A 24 13.13 -21.27 2.88
C ALA A 24 13.39 -19.77 3.11
N ASN A 25 12.39 -18.91 2.85
CA ASN A 25 12.51 -17.49 3.20
C ASN A 25 12.62 -17.32 4.72
N SER A 26 11.82 -18.03 5.51
CA SER A 26 11.84 -17.92 6.97
C SER A 26 13.18 -18.35 7.57
N ASP A 27 13.75 -19.46 7.09
CA ASP A 27 15.09 -19.90 7.50
C ASP A 27 16.14 -18.84 7.17
N TYR A 28 16.08 -18.29 5.95
CA TYR A 28 17.02 -17.25 5.53
C TYR A 28 16.86 -15.94 6.31
N TYR A 29 15.63 -15.56 6.69
CA TYR A 29 15.37 -14.42 7.57
C TYR A 29 16.00 -14.62 8.95
N CYS A 30 15.90 -15.84 9.52
CA CYS A 30 16.53 -16.16 10.79
C CYS A 30 18.07 -16.07 10.71
N ASP A 31 18.67 -16.66 9.68
CA ASP A 31 20.10 -16.59 9.46
C ASP A 31 20.58 -15.14 9.29
N SER A 32 19.81 -14.34 8.54
CA SER A 32 20.07 -12.91 8.32
C SER A 32 19.99 -12.11 9.62
N ALA A 33 18.96 -12.34 10.43
CA ALA A 33 18.80 -11.68 11.73
C ALA A 33 19.98 -11.99 12.67
N LEU A 34 20.39 -13.26 12.78
CA LEU A 34 21.54 -13.63 13.61
C LEU A 34 22.83 -12.95 13.14
N ARG A 35 23.10 -12.91 11.83
CA ARG A 35 24.25 -12.18 11.27
C ARG A 35 24.19 -10.67 11.54
N ALA A 36 22.98 -10.10 11.52
CA ALA A 36 22.76 -8.68 11.73
C ALA A 36 23.00 -8.26 13.19
N GLY A 37 22.94 -9.19 14.15
CA GLY A 37 23.22 -8.96 15.57
C GLY A 37 22.02 -9.15 16.50
N PHE A 38 20.99 -9.89 16.09
CA PHE A 38 19.94 -10.34 17.01
C PHE A 38 20.47 -11.44 17.95
N ASP A 39 20.04 -11.43 19.21
CA ASP A 39 20.42 -12.43 20.21
C ASP A 39 19.78 -13.80 19.94
N SER A 40 18.59 -13.82 19.35
CA SER A 40 17.98 -15.05 18.86
C SER A 40 17.09 -14.81 17.65
N ALA A 41 16.95 -15.81 16.80
CA ALA A 41 15.94 -15.86 15.76
C ALA A 41 15.14 -17.16 15.85
N THR A 42 13.83 -17.10 15.63
CA THR A 42 12.95 -18.28 15.69
C THR A 42 12.03 -18.32 14.48
N HIS A 43 12.18 -19.39 13.70
CA HIS A 43 11.23 -19.78 12.67
C HIS A 43 10.16 -20.66 13.33
N TYR A 44 9.00 -20.07 13.61
CA TYR A 44 7.82 -20.83 14.02
C TYR A 44 7.24 -21.54 12.80
N THR A 45 6.98 -22.83 12.94
CA THR A 45 6.38 -23.63 11.87
C THR A 45 4.99 -24.11 12.25
N GLU A 46 4.18 -24.44 11.25
CA GLU A 46 2.91 -25.13 11.48
C GLU A 46 3.13 -26.44 12.27
N SER A 47 4.19 -27.19 11.98
CA SER A 47 4.56 -28.40 12.70
C SER A 47 4.81 -28.16 14.20
N LEU A 48 5.39 -27.02 14.57
CA LEU A 48 5.53 -26.61 15.98
C LEU A 48 4.17 -26.19 16.57
N LEU A 49 3.38 -25.42 15.81
CA LEU A 49 2.07 -24.95 16.27
C LEU A 49 1.12 -26.11 16.57
N ARG A 50 1.11 -27.15 15.73
CA ARG A 50 0.31 -28.39 15.89
C ARG A 50 0.55 -29.14 17.21
N GLN A 51 1.68 -28.88 17.88
CA GLN A 51 2.01 -29.51 19.17
C GLN A 51 1.45 -28.74 20.37
N THR A 52 0.80 -27.60 20.13
CA THR A 52 0.27 -26.73 21.20
C THR A 52 -1.21 -27.00 21.49
N PRO A 53 -1.69 -26.78 22.72
CA PRO A 53 -3.12 -26.79 23.01
C PRO A 53 -3.92 -25.77 22.20
N PHE A 54 -3.27 -24.65 21.82
CA PHE A 54 -3.86 -23.61 21.00
C PHE A 54 -4.30 -24.12 19.62
N TRP A 55 -3.51 -25.01 19.01
CA TRP A 55 -3.88 -25.64 17.76
C TRP A 55 -5.18 -26.42 17.89
N GLU A 56 -5.30 -27.26 18.91
CA GLU A 56 -6.48 -28.10 19.10
C GLU A 56 -7.73 -27.26 19.33
N GLN A 57 -7.62 -26.21 20.14
CA GLN A 57 -8.73 -25.31 20.47
C GLN A 57 -9.22 -24.48 19.27
N ASN A 58 -8.36 -24.24 18.28
CA ASN A 58 -8.65 -23.38 17.12
C ASN A 58 -8.50 -24.11 15.79
N ARG A 59 -8.57 -25.44 15.81
CA ARG A 59 -8.27 -26.30 14.64
C ARG A 59 -9.10 -25.93 13.42
N ASP A 60 -10.39 -25.63 13.64
CA ASP A 60 -11.34 -25.28 12.57
C ASP A 60 -10.91 -24.05 11.76
N ILE A 61 -10.21 -23.12 12.41
CA ILE A 61 -9.62 -21.94 11.75
C ILE A 61 -8.23 -22.29 11.22
N LEU A 62 -7.36 -22.90 12.03
CA LEU A 62 -5.95 -23.10 11.70
C LEU A 62 -5.69 -24.09 10.54
N GLU A 63 -6.63 -25.00 10.27
CA GLU A 63 -6.55 -25.92 9.12
C GLU A 63 -6.97 -25.27 7.79
N GLN A 64 -7.45 -24.02 7.82
CA GLN A 64 -7.88 -23.32 6.61
C GLN A 64 -6.69 -22.86 5.77
N SER A 65 -6.79 -23.04 4.44
CA SER A 65 -5.67 -22.77 3.54
C SER A 65 -5.28 -21.29 3.43
N ARG A 66 -6.26 -20.36 3.51
CA ARG A 66 -6.01 -18.92 3.40
C ARG A 66 -5.16 -18.47 4.60
N GLY A 67 -3.97 -17.94 4.32
CA GLY A 67 -3.07 -17.45 5.38
C GLY A 67 -2.54 -18.53 6.32
N ALA A 68 -2.67 -19.82 5.97
CA ALA A 68 -2.39 -20.95 6.86
C ALA A 68 -3.10 -20.81 8.20
N GLY A 69 -4.43 -20.65 8.14
CA GLY A 69 -5.26 -20.40 9.31
C GLY A 69 -5.61 -18.94 9.53
N TYR A 70 -5.82 -18.19 8.44
CA TYR A 70 -6.18 -16.78 8.44
C TYR A 70 -5.27 -15.90 9.32
N TRP A 71 -3.98 -16.28 9.42
CA TRP A 71 -2.99 -15.61 10.26
C TRP A 71 -3.32 -15.57 11.77
N LEU A 72 -4.26 -16.40 12.25
CA LEU A 72 -4.58 -16.55 13.68
C LEU A 72 -3.33 -16.84 14.54
N TRP A 73 -2.39 -17.59 13.97
CA TRP A 73 -1.12 -17.91 14.62
C TRP A 73 -0.25 -16.68 14.93
N LYS A 74 -0.41 -15.54 14.23
CA LYS A 74 0.47 -14.37 14.36
C LYS A 74 0.40 -13.71 15.73
N PRO A 75 -0.77 -13.26 16.24
CA PRO A 75 -0.84 -12.72 17.60
C PRO A 75 -0.41 -13.75 18.65
N TYR A 76 -0.70 -15.04 18.43
CA TYR A 76 -0.31 -16.12 19.34
C TYR A 76 1.21 -16.24 19.50
N ILE A 77 1.97 -16.42 18.40
CA ILE A 77 3.43 -16.64 18.51
C ILE A 77 4.17 -15.41 19.03
N ILE A 78 3.69 -14.20 18.71
CA ILE A 78 4.27 -12.95 19.22
C ILE A 78 4.04 -12.85 20.72
N LEU A 79 2.81 -13.10 21.19
CA LEU A 79 2.45 -13.07 22.60
C LEU A 79 3.23 -14.11 23.41
N GLU A 80 3.32 -15.35 22.91
CA GLU A 80 4.03 -16.42 23.58
C GLU A 80 5.52 -16.11 23.72
N LYS A 81 6.15 -15.52 22.69
CA LYS A 81 7.54 -15.07 22.82
C LYS A 81 7.67 -13.91 23.81
N LEU A 82 6.75 -12.94 23.77
CA LEU A 82 6.79 -11.77 24.66
C LEU A 82 6.70 -12.17 26.14
N ARG A 83 5.95 -13.23 26.46
CA ARG A 83 5.84 -13.80 27.83
C ARG A 83 7.14 -14.45 28.33
N GLN A 84 8.08 -14.77 27.44
CA GLN A 84 9.31 -15.51 27.76
C GLN A 84 10.55 -14.63 27.88
N VAL A 85 10.46 -13.36 27.47
CA VAL A 85 11.61 -12.45 27.40
C VAL A 85 11.65 -11.48 28.58
N GLY A 86 12.82 -10.89 28.83
CA GLY A 86 13.02 -9.92 29.91
C GLY A 86 12.33 -8.58 29.66
N PRO A 87 12.13 -7.75 30.71
CA PRO A 87 11.40 -6.49 30.59
C PRO A 87 12.04 -5.47 29.64
N ASN A 88 13.34 -5.57 29.34
CA ASN A 88 14.02 -4.68 28.40
C ASN A 88 14.43 -5.39 27.10
N ASP A 89 13.89 -6.58 26.87
CA ASP A 89 14.06 -7.30 25.62
C ASP A 89 13.01 -6.83 24.59
N ILE A 90 13.34 -6.95 23.32
CA ILE A 90 12.44 -6.65 22.21
C ILE A 90 12.16 -7.89 21.37
N VAL A 91 10.89 -8.08 21.03
CA VAL A 91 10.41 -9.08 20.09
C VAL A 91 10.07 -8.36 18.78
N ILE A 92 10.72 -8.76 17.69
CA ILE A 92 10.49 -8.22 16.35
C ILE A 92 9.97 -9.33 15.45
N TYR A 93 8.75 -9.18 14.95
CA TYR A 93 8.14 -10.09 13.99
C TYR A 93 8.11 -9.50 12.59
N ASN A 94 8.38 -10.36 11.59
CA ASN A 94 8.21 -10.03 10.18
C ASN A 94 7.60 -11.18 9.38
N ASP A 95 6.75 -10.86 8.41
CA ASP A 95 6.24 -11.86 7.45
C ASP A 95 7.38 -12.37 6.53
N ALA A 96 7.34 -13.67 6.19
CA ALA A 96 8.36 -14.32 5.35
C ALA A 96 8.37 -13.85 3.87
N GLY A 97 7.29 -13.21 3.41
CA GLY A 97 7.16 -12.71 2.04
C GLY A 97 7.10 -13.79 0.94
N ARG A 98 6.77 -13.39 -0.30
CA ARG A 98 6.57 -14.30 -1.47
C ARG A 98 7.70 -14.24 -2.50
N TYR A 99 8.93 -14.01 -2.06
CA TYR A 99 10.06 -13.73 -2.96
C TYR A 99 10.87 -14.98 -3.25
N LYS A 100 11.65 -14.92 -4.34
CA LYS A 100 12.69 -15.93 -4.60
C LYS A 100 13.70 -15.88 -3.46
N VAL A 101 14.00 -17.03 -2.87
CA VAL A 101 15.00 -17.16 -1.80
C VAL A 101 16.33 -16.55 -2.24
N GLY A 102 16.95 -15.75 -1.36
CA GLY A 102 18.21 -15.07 -1.64
C GLY A 102 18.12 -13.93 -2.67
N SER A 103 16.93 -13.50 -3.09
CA SER A 103 16.79 -12.35 -3.99
C SER A 103 17.16 -11.01 -3.35
N PHE A 104 17.22 -10.93 -2.02
CA PHE A 104 17.69 -9.79 -1.24
C PHE A 104 18.13 -10.24 0.15
N GLU A 105 19.01 -9.48 0.80
CA GLU A 105 19.32 -9.68 2.23
C GLU A 105 18.25 -9.03 3.14
N PRO A 106 17.50 -9.78 3.97
CA PRO A 106 16.43 -9.22 4.81
C PRO A 106 16.90 -8.23 5.87
N PHE A 107 17.99 -8.55 6.56
CA PHE A 107 18.62 -7.74 7.60
C PHE A 107 20.09 -7.45 7.22
N PRO A 108 20.36 -6.44 6.38
CA PRO A 108 21.74 -6.04 6.08
C PRO A 108 22.47 -5.47 7.31
N ALA A 109 21.72 -4.98 8.30
CA ALA A 109 22.19 -4.55 9.61
C ALA A 109 21.07 -4.67 10.64
N PHE A 110 21.40 -4.66 11.93
CA PHE A 110 20.41 -4.61 13.01
C PHE A 110 19.55 -3.34 12.91
N PRO A 111 18.20 -3.42 13.00
CA PRO A 111 17.31 -2.27 12.90
C PRO A 111 17.29 -1.43 14.20
N GLN A 112 18.45 -0.94 14.61
CA GLN A 112 18.67 -0.29 15.91
C GLN A 112 17.71 0.87 16.15
N ALA A 113 17.54 1.77 15.19
CA ALA A 113 16.72 2.98 15.39
C ALA A 113 15.25 2.63 15.63
N ALA A 114 14.71 1.64 14.92
CA ALA A 114 13.34 1.19 15.14
C ALA A 114 13.18 0.50 16.51
N ALA A 115 14.18 -0.28 16.94
CA ALA A 115 14.18 -0.91 18.26
C ALA A 115 14.26 0.14 19.40
N GLU A 116 15.17 1.12 19.30
CA GLU A 116 15.28 2.21 20.27
C GLU A 116 14.02 3.09 20.32
N LEU A 117 13.44 3.42 19.16
CA LEU A 117 12.15 4.11 19.11
C LEU A 117 11.06 3.33 19.86
N THR A 118 11.02 2.01 19.67
CA THR A 118 10.05 1.16 20.39
C THR A 118 10.24 1.25 21.90
N ALA A 119 11.49 1.26 22.38
CA ALA A 119 11.79 1.42 23.81
C ALA A 119 11.40 2.80 24.37
N LEU A 120 11.50 3.84 23.53
CA LEU A 120 11.16 5.22 23.88
C LEU A 120 9.65 5.47 23.89
N MET A 121 8.87 4.71 23.11
CA MET A 121 7.43 4.90 23.04
C MET A 121 6.74 4.54 24.37
N PRO A 122 5.77 5.35 24.86
CA PRO A 122 5.09 5.11 26.13
C PRO A 122 4.47 3.70 26.27
N LYS A 123 3.92 3.16 25.18
CA LYS A 123 3.30 1.82 25.18
C LYS A 123 4.30 0.69 24.95
N ARG A 124 5.55 1.01 24.61
CA ARG A 124 6.64 0.07 24.31
C ARG A 124 6.34 -0.95 23.21
N PHE A 125 5.52 -0.55 22.24
CA PHE A 125 5.33 -1.28 20.99
C PHE A 125 5.11 -0.31 19.83
N ILE A 126 5.47 -0.74 18.63
CA ILE A 126 5.17 -0.07 17.36
C ILE A 126 4.70 -1.14 16.37
N LEU A 127 3.53 -0.95 15.75
CA LEU A 127 2.95 -1.91 14.82
C LEU A 127 2.79 -1.30 13.42
N GLY A 128 3.61 -1.78 12.49
CA GLY A 128 3.46 -1.57 11.06
C GLY A 128 3.43 -0.11 10.61
N THR A 129 2.81 0.09 9.45
CA THR A 129 2.68 1.39 8.78
C THR A 129 1.24 1.64 8.36
N ARG A 130 0.87 2.92 8.33
CA ARG A 130 -0.39 3.37 7.70
C ARG A 130 -0.40 3.03 6.21
N ILE A 131 -1.52 2.48 5.73
CA ILE A 131 -1.77 2.20 4.30
C ILE A 131 -2.85 3.16 3.80
N GLU A 132 -2.45 4.14 3.00
CA GLU A 132 -3.39 5.20 2.59
C GLU A 132 -4.53 4.71 1.70
N TRP A 133 -4.27 3.73 0.85
CA TRP A 133 -5.24 3.24 -0.13
C TRP A 133 -6.14 2.10 0.39
N LEU A 134 -5.96 1.66 1.64
CA LEU A 134 -6.85 0.66 2.25
C LEU A 134 -7.66 1.34 3.34
N VAL A 135 -8.98 1.43 3.14
CA VAL A 135 -9.92 2.02 4.11
C VAL A 135 -10.68 0.91 4.82
N GLN A 136 -10.93 1.08 6.13
CA GLN A 136 -11.63 0.08 6.94
C GLN A 136 -12.97 -0.35 6.34
N GLY A 137 -13.83 0.59 5.91
CA GLY A 137 -15.15 0.28 5.36
C GLY A 137 -15.13 -0.59 4.10
N GLN A 138 -14.04 -0.52 3.32
CA GLN A 138 -13.82 -1.34 2.13
C GLN A 138 -13.21 -2.70 2.48
N PHE A 139 -12.35 -2.75 3.49
CA PHE A 139 -11.45 -3.88 3.72
C PHE A 139 -11.67 -4.62 5.05
N THR A 140 -12.76 -4.32 5.74
CA THR A 140 -13.16 -4.93 7.00
C THR A 140 -14.64 -5.27 6.96
N LYS A 141 -14.96 -6.54 7.20
CA LYS A 141 -16.34 -7.01 7.19
C LYS A 141 -17.14 -6.43 8.35
N ARG A 142 -18.46 -6.37 8.20
CA ARG A 142 -19.32 -5.65 9.14
C ARG A 142 -19.30 -6.27 10.53
N ASP A 143 -19.33 -7.59 10.62
CA ASP A 143 -19.33 -8.31 11.89
C ASP A 143 -18.05 -8.08 12.67
N CYS A 144 -16.91 -7.97 11.98
CA CYS A 144 -15.63 -7.60 12.61
C CYS A 144 -15.76 -6.23 13.28
N MET A 145 -16.34 -5.22 12.61
CA MET A 145 -16.55 -3.89 13.22
C MET A 145 -17.55 -3.93 14.38
N ILE A 146 -18.65 -4.66 14.25
CA ILE A 146 -19.69 -4.75 15.29
C ILE A 146 -19.14 -5.43 16.54
N LEU A 147 -18.51 -6.60 16.38
CA LEU A 147 -18.01 -7.41 17.50
C LEU A 147 -16.78 -6.79 18.19
N THR A 148 -16.06 -5.91 17.51
CA THR A 148 -14.98 -5.11 18.12
C THR A 148 -15.46 -3.79 18.72
N GLY A 149 -16.76 -3.47 18.62
CA GLY A 149 -17.32 -2.18 19.08
C GLY A 149 -16.80 -0.99 18.28
N ALA A 150 -16.39 -1.22 17.03
CA ALA A 150 -15.79 -0.24 16.14
C ALA A 150 -16.71 0.17 14.98
N ASP A 151 -17.97 -0.26 15.00
CA ASP A 151 -18.96 0.11 14.00
C ASP A 151 -19.38 1.60 14.13
N THR A 152 -18.56 2.47 13.56
CA THR A 152 -18.75 3.92 13.54
C THR A 152 -18.26 4.52 12.22
N ASP A 153 -18.74 5.70 11.85
CA ASP A 153 -18.22 6.42 10.67
C ASP A 153 -16.72 6.75 10.81
N GLU A 154 -16.26 7.14 12.00
CA GLU A 154 -14.85 7.46 12.24
C GLU A 154 -13.94 6.25 11.94
N MET A 155 -14.33 5.05 12.38
CA MET A 155 -13.58 3.83 12.06
C MET A 155 -13.78 3.42 10.61
N ARG A 156 -15.02 3.48 10.07
CA ARG A 156 -15.34 3.12 8.68
C ARG A 156 -14.44 3.87 7.69
N TYR A 157 -14.13 5.14 7.95
CA TYR A 157 -13.28 5.97 7.10
C TYR A 157 -11.82 6.06 7.57
N ALA A 158 -11.43 5.32 8.61
CA ALA A 158 -10.04 5.24 9.02
C ALA A 158 -9.21 4.40 8.01
N PRO A 159 -7.93 4.73 7.79
CA PRO A 159 -7.03 3.90 7.02
C PRO A 159 -6.72 2.59 7.77
N GLN A 160 -6.44 1.52 7.03
CA GLN A 160 -5.92 0.29 7.60
C GLN A 160 -4.42 0.38 7.85
N MET A 161 -4.00 -0.27 8.93
CA MET A 161 -2.60 -0.41 9.32
C MET A 161 -2.07 -1.77 8.87
N ASN A 162 -0.84 -1.83 8.37
CA ASN A 162 -0.17 -3.12 8.22
C ASN A 162 0.01 -3.79 9.59
N ALA A 163 -0.21 -5.10 9.67
CA ALA A 163 0.10 -5.89 10.85
C ALA A 163 1.56 -6.42 10.86
N CYS A 164 2.46 -5.75 10.13
CA CYS A 164 3.88 -6.08 9.99
C CYS A 164 4.66 -4.83 9.51
N PRO A 165 5.91 -4.61 9.97
CA PRO A 165 6.58 -5.33 11.06
C PRO A 165 5.90 -5.07 12.41
N ALA A 166 6.09 -5.98 13.35
CA ALA A 166 5.56 -5.88 14.70
C ALA A 166 6.73 -5.81 15.69
N LEU A 167 6.81 -4.75 16.49
CA LEU A 167 7.85 -4.55 17.50
C LEU A 167 7.19 -4.41 18.86
N PHE A 168 7.49 -5.32 19.77
CA PHE A 168 6.91 -5.34 21.11
C PHE A 168 8.00 -5.54 22.14
N MET A 169 7.98 -4.72 23.19
CA MET A 169 8.70 -4.99 24.43
C MET A 169 7.67 -5.24 25.54
N PRO A 170 8.03 -6.01 26.60
CA PRO A 170 7.09 -6.25 27.69
C PRO A 170 6.63 -4.95 28.34
N SER A 171 5.32 -4.74 28.34
CA SER A 171 4.62 -3.64 28.99
C SER A 171 3.15 -4.05 29.15
N GLU A 172 2.44 -3.43 30.09
CA GLU A 172 1.00 -3.66 30.25
C GLU A 172 0.24 -3.41 28.94
N ALA A 173 0.60 -2.34 28.20
CA ALA A 173 -0.03 -2.00 26.93
C ALA A 173 0.28 -3.02 25.81
N SER A 174 1.50 -3.54 25.75
CA SER A 174 1.91 -4.57 24.78
C SER A 174 1.13 -5.88 25.00
N PHE A 175 1.04 -6.33 26.25
CA PHE A 175 0.29 -7.54 26.60
C PHE A 175 -1.21 -7.35 26.32
N ALA A 176 -1.80 -6.24 26.78
CA ALA A 176 -3.21 -5.95 26.54
C ALA A 176 -3.56 -5.92 25.04
N PHE A 177 -2.70 -5.35 24.20
CA PHE A 177 -2.90 -5.31 22.75
C PHE A 177 -2.88 -6.71 22.14
N LEU A 178 -1.83 -7.50 22.43
CA LEU A 178 -1.65 -8.83 21.85
C LEU A 178 -2.69 -9.84 22.35
N GLU A 179 -3.05 -9.78 23.64
CA GLU A 179 -4.09 -10.63 24.22
C GLU A 179 -5.46 -10.33 23.61
N ARG A 180 -5.81 -9.05 23.46
CA ARG A 180 -7.06 -8.65 22.82
C ARG A 180 -7.09 -9.01 21.33
N TRP A 181 -5.97 -8.84 20.63
CA TRP A 181 -5.86 -9.26 19.23
C TRP A 181 -6.06 -10.76 19.08
N LEU A 182 -5.40 -11.58 19.92
CA LEU A 182 -5.55 -13.02 19.92
C LEU A 182 -7.00 -13.45 20.22
N GLU A 183 -7.60 -12.88 21.27
CA GLU A 183 -8.99 -13.18 21.67
C GLU A 183 -9.97 -12.95 20.52
N LEU A 184 -9.87 -11.79 19.86
CA LEU A 184 -10.74 -11.45 18.73
C LEU A 184 -10.47 -12.32 17.50
N ALA A 185 -9.21 -12.67 17.25
CA ALA A 185 -8.84 -13.53 16.13
C ALA A 185 -9.38 -14.97 16.29
N CYS A 186 -9.60 -15.44 17.52
CA CYS A 186 -10.21 -16.75 17.79
C CYS A 186 -11.71 -16.83 17.41
N ASP A 187 -12.40 -15.70 17.17
CA ASP A 187 -13.79 -15.70 16.73
C ASP A 187 -13.88 -15.78 15.19
N PRO A 188 -14.42 -16.87 14.60
CA PRO A 188 -14.49 -17.02 13.15
C PRO A 188 -15.35 -15.96 12.47
N ARG A 189 -16.36 -15.42 13.17
CA ARG A 189 -17.21 -14.31 12.69
C ARG A 189 -16.46 -12.99 12.62
N ILE A 190 -15.31 -12.88 13.28
CA ILE A 190 -14.44 -11.70 13.20
C ILE A 190 -13.33 -11.95 12.19
N LEU A 191 -12.64 -13.09 12.27
CA LEU A 191 -11.40 -13.31 11.54
C LEU A 191 -11.60 -13.80 10.10
N THR A 192 -12.53 -14.72 9.86
CA THR A 192 -12.55 -15.53 8.61
C THR A 192 -13.42 -14.91 7.50
N ASP A 193 -13.44 -15.56 6.34
CA ASP A 193 -14.34 -15.24 5.22
C ASP A 193 -15.82 -15.65 5.45
N GLN A 194 -16.18 -16.09 6.66
CA GLN A 194 -17.58 -16.30 7.03
C GLN A 194 -18.40 -15.03 6.72
N PRO A 195 -19.53 -15.15 5.98
CA PRO A 195 -20.40 -14.02 5.67
C PRO A 195 -20.86 -13.30 6.94
N ASP A 196 -21.12 -11.99 6.84
CA ASP A 196 -21.66 -11.21 7.95
C ASP A 196 -23.05 -11.76 8.37
N GLU A 197 -23.25 -11.94 9.67
CA GLU A 197 -24.45 -12.45 10.31
C GLU A 197 -25.16 -11.38 11.17
N LEU A 198 -24.43 -10.38 11.66
CA LEU A 198 -24.96 -9.34 12.57
C LEU A 198 -25.32 -8.05 11.83
N GLY A 199 -24.59 -7.74 10.77
CA GLY A 199 -24.80 -6.56 9.94
C GLY A 199 -24.80 -6.86 8.45
N LYS A 200 -25.28 -5.92 7.64
CA LYS A 200 -25.05 -5.98 6.19
C LYS A 200 -23.67 -5.40 5.88
N PRO A 201 -22.88 -6.00 4.98
CA PRO A 201 -21.67 -5.39 4.47
C PRO A 201 -21.95 -3.95 4.02
N TYR A 202 -20.99 -3.06 4.24
CA TYR A 202 -21.08 -1.72 3.67
C TYR A 202 -21.15 -1.77 2.14
N PRO A 203 -21.83 -0.81 1.47
CA PRO A 203 -21.87 -0.76 0.01
C PRO A 203 -20.49 -0.79 -0.64
N GLU A 204 -19.51 -0.13 -0.02
CA GLU A 204 -18.12 -0.10 -0.44
C GLU A 204 -17.28 -1.34 -0.09
N PHE A 205 -17.82 -2.32 0.64
CA PHE A 205 -17.05 -3.50 1.05
C PHE A 205 -16.56 -4.31 -0.16
N GLU A 206 -15.26 -4.63 -0.15
CA GLU A 206 -14.55 -5.34 -1.22
C GLU A 206 -14.04 -6.72 -0.78
N ASP A 207 -13.29 -6.79 0.33
CA ASP A 207 -12.64 -8.01 0.82
C ASP A 207 -12.34 -7.85 2.31
N HIS A 208 -12.19 -8.94 3.04
CA HIS A 208 -11.78 -8.87 4.44
C HIS A 208 -10.26 -9.01 4.58
N ARG A 209 -9.62 -8.17 5.40
CA ARG A 209 -8.18 -8.25 5.69
C ARG A 209 -7.83 -9.01 6.97
N HIS A 210 -8.76 -9.76 7.54
CA HIS A 210 -8.50 -10.79 8.55
C HIS A 210 -7.74 -10.24 9.78
N ASP A 211 -6.62 -10.84 10.18
CA ASP A 211 -5.83 -10.43 11.33
C ASP A 211 -5.40 -8.95 11.25
N MET A 212 -5.11 -8.46 10.04
CA MET A 212 -4.75 -7.07 9.80
C MET A 212 -5.91 -6.10 10.08
N ALA A 213 -7.15 -6.49 9.77
CA ALA A 213 -8.32 -5.68 10.09
C ALA A 213 -8.52 -5.55 11.61
N ILE A 214 -8.40 -6.66 12.35
CA ILE A 214 -8.48 -6.70 13.81
C ILE A 214 -7.38 -5.82 14.42
N ALA A 215 -6.13 -6.07 14.03
CA ALA A 215 -4.98 -5.30 14.50
C ALA A 215 -5.14 -3.80 14.24
N SER A 216 -5.62 -3.44 13.05
CA SER A 216 -5.82 -2.04 12.68
C SER A 216 -6.92 -1.37 13.50
N ILE A 217 -8.05 -2.06 13.77
CA ILE A 217 -9.10 -1.52 14.63
C ILE A 217 -8.56 -1.28 16.04
N LEU A 218 -7.89 -2.29 16.61
CA LEU A 218 -7.33 -2.19 17.96
C LEU A 218 -6.29 -1.08 18.06
N LEU A 219 -5.45 -0.90 17.04
CA LEU A 219 -4.42 0.12 17.04
C LEU A 219 -5.02 1.52 17.12
N HIS A 220 -6.12 1.75 16.39
CA HIS A 220 -6.88 3.01 16.45
C HIS A 220 -7.60 3.19 17.78
N GLN A 221 -8.35 2.19 18.24
CA GLN A 221 -9.10 2.24 19.51
C GLN A 221 -8.17 2.47 20.71
N MET A 222 -7.02 1.79 20.73
CA MET A 222 -6.06 1.86 21.81
C MET A 222 -5.05 3.00 21.65
N ARG A 223 -5.10 3.81 20.58
CA ARG A 223 -4.08 4.83 20.27
C ARG A 223 -2.66 4.23 20.28
N GLY A 224 -2.48 3.05 19.71
CA GLY A 224 -1.18 2.39 19.62
C GLY A 224 -0.26 3.07 18.62
N HIS A 225 1.05 2.88 18.77
CA HIS A 225 2.04 3.55 17.92
C HIS A 225 2.27 2.79 16.62
N TYR A 226 2.44 3.53 15.53
CA TYR A 226 2.76 3.01 14.20
C TYR A 226 3.56 4.03 13.41
N PHE A 227 4.25 3.56 12.38
CA PHE A 227 5.00 4.43 11.49
C PHE A 227 4.07 5.14 10.50
N ASP A 228 4.19 6.46 10.39
CA ASP A 228 3.47 7.26 9.41
C ASP A 228 4.38 7.67 8.25
N LEU A 229 4.22 6.97 7.13
CA LEU A 229 4.96 7.21 5.89
C LEU A 229 4.06 7.87 4.83
N SER A 230 3.04 8.60 5.27
CA SER A 230 2.13 9.38 4.45
C SER A 230 2.66 10.75 4.04
N ASP A 231 1.92 11.42 3.17
CA ASP A 231 2.07 12.84 2.87
C ASP A 231 2.14 13.74 4.11
N THR A 232 1.40 13.39 5.17
CA THR A 232 1.43 14.07 6.47
C THR A 232 2.57 13.62 7.40
N GLY A 233 3.28 12.55 7.05
CA GLY A 233 4.38 11.97 7.85
C GLY A 233 5.76 12.10 7.21
N CYS A 234 6.51 11.00 7.23
CA CYS A 234 7.88 10.90 6.70
C CYS A 234 7.95 10.35 5.25
N LEU A 235 6.97 10.67 4.40
CA LEU A 235 6.96 10.21 3.01
C LEU A 235 8.18 10.72 2.21
N ALA A 236 8.63 11.95 2.46
CA ALA A 236 9.75 12.54 1.73
C ALA A 236 11.07 11.79 1.98
N GLU A 237 11.33 11.45 3.25
CA GLU A 237 12.50 10.69 3.71
C GLU A 237 12.43 9.25 3.20
N ALA A 238 11.25 8.62 3.30
CA ALA A 238 10.99 7.31 2.73
C ALA A 238 11.28 7.28 1.22
N ASP A 239 10.80 8.27 0.48
CA ASP A 239 11.02 8.39 -0.97
C ASP A 239 12.46 8.72 -1.34
N ALA A 240 13.16 9.53 -0.54
CA ALA A 240 14.57 9.81 -0.74
C ALA A 240 15.42 8.54 -0.56
N LEU A 241 15.16 7.75 0.49
CA LEU A 241 15.81 6.46 0.71
C LEU A 241 15.49 5.46 -0.40
N ARG A 242 14.22 5.33 -0.80
CA ARG A 242 13.81 4.50 -1.95
C ARG A 242 14.55 4.91 -3.23
N ARG A 243 14.70 6.21 -3.49
CA ARG A 243 15.39 6.75 -4.66
C ARG A 243 16.91 6.53 -4.66
N ARG A 244 17.55 6.43 -3.48
CA ARG A 244 18.97 6.08 -3.33
C ARG A 244 19.19 4.58 -3.47
N ASN A 245 18.25 3.77 -2.98
CA ASN A 245 18.35 2.30 -2.91
C ASN A 245 17.54 1.58 -4.00
N ARG A 246 17.39 2.15 -5.20
CA ARG A 246 16.51 1.59 -6.26
C ARG A 246 16.90 0.19 -6.74
N HIS A 247 18.17 -0.18 -6.59
CA HIS A 247 18.73 -1.48 -6.97
C HIS A 247 18.51 -2.55 -5.89
N VAL A 248 18.11 -2.11 -4.70
CA VAL A 248 17.68 -2.98 -3.63
C VAL A 248 16.22 -3.33 -3.91
N PRO A 249 15.83 -4.62 -3.93
CA PRO A 249 14.43 -4.99 -4.08
C PRO A 249 13.58 -4.19 -3.10
N ARG A 250 12.35 -3.83 -3.49
CA ARG A 250 11.40 -2.98 -2.74
C ARG A 250 11.07 -3.47 -1.32
N LEU A 251 11.77 -4.49 -0.83
CA LEU A 251 11.42 -5.51 0.17
C LEU A 251 12.52 -5.83 1.17
N GLN A 252 13.69 -5.18 1.09
CA GLN A 252 14.53 -4.98 2.29
C GLN A 252 13.81 -4.11 3.36
N THR A 253 12.51 -3.86 3.19
CA THR A 253 11.77 -2.67 3.64
C THR A 253 10.73 -2.92 4.72
N HIS A 254 10.71 -4.07 5.38
CA HIS A 254 9.72 -4.23 6.43
C HIS A 254 10.16 -3.53 7.72
N ILE A 255 11.29 -3.89 8.33
CA ILE A 255 11.81 -3.19 9.51
C ILE A 255 13.16 -2.49 9.27
N GLY A 256 14.02 -3.04 8.41
CA GLY A 256 15.31 -2.42 8.06
C GLY A 256 15.14 -1.01 7.49
N TYR A 257 14.23 -0.81 6.54
CA TYR A 257 13.96 0.54 6.01
C TYR A 257 13.31 1.46 7.03
N LEU A 258 12.41 0.99 7.88
CA LEU A 258 11.81 1.85 8.91
C LEU A 258 12.89 2.37 9.85
N SER A 259 13.88 1.53 10.17
CA SER A 259 15.07 1.96 10.91
C SER A 259 15.91 2.99 10.15
N LEU A 260 16.12 2.83 8.84
CA LEU A 260 16.87 3.82 8.04
C LEU A 260 16.11 5.14 7.89
N ILE A 261 14.79 5.07 7.71
CA ILE A 261 13.91 6.24 7.63
C ILE A 261 13.96 6.99 8.97
N ALA A 262 13.90 6.26 10.09
CA ALA A 262 14.05 6.86 11.42
C ALA A 262 15.38 7.60 11.60
N GLN A 263 16.49 7.02 11.10
CA GLN A 263 17.80 7.67 11.16
C GLN A 263 17.89 8.93 10.29
N GLU A 264 17.23 8.95 9.13
CA GLU A 264 17.20 10.13 8.27
C GLU A 264 16.24 11.22 8.79
N ALA A 265 15.15 10.82 9.44
CA ALA A 265 14.10 11.72 9.90
C ALA A 265 14.43 12.43 11.22
N LEU A 266 15.37 11.91 11.99
CA LEU A 266 15.74 12.41 13.33
C LEU A 266 17.17 12.97 13.30
N ARG A 267 17.50 13.83 14.27
CA ARG A 267 18.86 14.36 14.41
C ARG A 267 19.87 13.26 14.75
N ASP A 268 21.12 13.44 14.36
CA ASP A 268 22.20 12.43 14.45
C ASP A 268 22.43 11.89 15.87
N ASP A 269 22.25 12.72 16.91
CA ASP A 269 22.48 12.36 18.31
C ASP A 269 21.21 11.94 19.06
N PHE A 270 20.04 11.88 18.40
CA PHE A 270 18.74 11.58 19.02
C PHE A 270 18.77 10.31 19.86
N PHE A 271 19.35 9.22 19.34
CA PHE A 271 19.41 7.94 20.05
C PHE A 271 20.49 7.89 21.14
N ALA A 272 21.49 8.79 21.09
CA ALA A 272 22.53 8.92 22.10
C ALA A 272 22.06 9.76 23.30
N ASP A 273 21.08 10.63 23.10
CA ASP A 273 20.42 11.39 24.16
C ASP A 273 19.71 10.43 25.13
N PRO A 274 20.00 10.47 26.44
CA PRO A 274 19.29 9.65 27.43
C PRO A 274 17.80 10.06 27.57
N GLN A 275 17.45 11.30 27.27
CA GLN A 275 16.10 11.87 27.41
C GLN A 275 15.72 12.71 26.18
N PRO A 276 15.60 12.09 24.98
CA PRO A 276 15.26 12.82 23.78
C PRO A 276 13.82 13.37 23.86
N ASP A 277 13.57 14.48 23.18
CA ASP A 277 12.23 15.03 23.05
C ASP A 277 11.41 14.19 22.05
N LEU A 278 10.39 13.48 22.55
CA LEU A 278 9.54 12.64 21.71
C LEU A 278 8.74 13.44 20.67
N ALA A 279 8.59 14.76 20.84
CA ALA A 279 7.93 15.61 19.85
C ALA A 279 8.63 15.55 18.48
N GLU A 280 9.94 15.32 18.44
CA GLU A 280 10.70 15.15 17.19
C GLU A 280 10.27 13.90 16.41
N THR A 281 9.69 12.92 17.08
CA THR A 281 9.24 11.67 16.45
C THR A 281 7.83 11.77 15.87
N MET A 282 7.05 12.81 16.16
CA MET A 282 5.61 12.89 15.82
C MET A 282 5.32 12.86 14.32
N ARG A 283 6.28 13.23 13.46
CA ARG A 283 6.14 13.09 12.00
C ARG A 283 6.35 11.66 11.50
N LEU A 284 7.06 10.84 12.29
CA LEU A 284 7.41 9.48 11.95
C LEU A 284 6.51 8.46 12.67
N ILE A 285 6.13 8.74 13.92
CA ILE A 285 5.35 7.85 14.77
C ILE A 285 4.08 8.58 15.21
N ARG A 286 2.93 7.92 15.00
CA ARG A 286 1.62 8.44 15.40
C ARG A 286 1.27 8.07 16.83
N ASN A 287 0.32 8.82 17.39
CA ASN A 287 -0.19 8.64 18.76
C ASN A 287 0.87 8.79 19.85
N VAL A 288 1.97 9.51 19.57
CA VAL A 288 2.90 9.98 20.62
C VAL A 288 2.16 10.93 21.55
N ASP A 289 1.35 11.83 20.96
CA ASP A 289 0.28 12.53 21.66
C ASP A 289 -1.01 11.69 21.59
N PRO A 290 -1.55 11.21 22.73
CA PRO A 290 -2.80 10.45 22.74
C PRO A 290 -4.04 11.22 22.24
N ALA A 291 -3.97 12.56 22.19
CA ALA A 291 -5.06 13.41 21.70
C ALA A 291 -5.12 13.48 20.16
N GLU A 292 -4.15 12.90 19.46
CA GLU A 292 -4.08 12.94 18.02
C GLU A 292 -5.30 12.22 17.38
N PRO A 293 -6.02 12.87 16.44
CA PRO A 293 -7.20 12.27 15.83
C PRO A 293 -6.86 11.07 14.93
N ILE A 294 -7.83 10.16 14.81
CA ILE A 294 -7.73 9.05 13.85
C ILE A 294 -7.71 9.68 12.44
N PRO A 295 -6.70 9.38 11.60
CA PRO A 295 -6.69 9.92 10.25
C PRO A 295 -7.93 9.46 9.49
N GLN A 296 -8.55 10.38 8.74
CA GLN A 296 -9.77 10.11 7.99
C GLN A 296 -9.46 10.14 6.50
N GLN A 297 -9.87 9.10 5.79
CA GLN A 297 -9.83 9.08 4.33
C GLN A 297 -11.05 9.83 3.77
N PRO A 298 -10.90 10.57 2.66
CA PRO A 298 -12.02 11.22 2.02
C PRO A 298 -13.13 10.21 1.71
N ARG A 299 -14.37 10.58 1.99
CA ARG A 299 -15.55 9.80 1.63
C ARG A 299 -15.62 9.74 0.11
N THR A 300 -15.18 8.63 -0.47
CA THR A 300 -15.23 8.38 -1.91
C THR A 300 -16.20 7.23 -2.17
N VAL A 301 -17.11 7.43 -3.12
CA VAL A 301 -17.99 6.35 -3.56
C VAL A 301 -17.16 5.38 -4.38
N THR A 302 -17.20 4.09 -4.07
CA THR A 302 -16.36 3.10 -4.76
C THR A 302 -16.78 2.94 -6.22
N GLN A 303 -15.83 2.51 -7.05
CA GLN A 303 -16.10 2.18 -8.45
C GLN A 303 -17.25 1.17 -8.58
N LYS A 304 -17.34 0.20 -7.67
CA LYS A 304 -18.43 -0.79 -7.64
C LYS A 304 -19.81 -0.14 -7.48
N VAL A 305 -19.98 0.71 -6.46
CA VAL A 305 -21.26 1.41 -6.20
C VAL A 305 -21.63 2.30 -7.38
N LEU A 306 -20.68 3.08 -7.91
CA LEU A 306 -20.91 3.94 -9.08
C LEU A 306 -21.35 3.14 -10.32
N LEU A 307 -20.79 1.95 -10.53
CA LEU A 307 -21.18 1.07 -11.63
C LEU A 307 -22.56 0.42 -11.42
N GLU A 308 -22.93 0.10 -10.18
CA GLU A 308 -24.26 -0.41 -9.82
C GLU A 308 -25.33 0.68 -10.01
N GLU A 309 -25.06 1.91 -9.57
CA GLU A 309 -25.90 3.09 -9.82
C GLU A 309 -26.12 3.31 -11.31
N LEU A 310 -25.03 3.31 -12.09
CA LEU A 310 -25.11 3.40 -13.55
C LEU A 310 -25.99 2.30 -14.13
N ALA A 311 -25.81 1.05 -13.73
CA ALA A 311 -26.59 -0.08 -14.26
C ALA A 311 -28.10 0.05 -13.99
N GLN A 312 -28.49 0.79 -12.94
CA GLN A 312 -29.89 0.97 -12.55
C GLN A 312 -30.55 2.21 -13.17
N TRP A 313 -29.78 3.27 -13.46
CA TRP A 313 -30.34 4.53 -13.95
C TRP A 313 -30.62 4.50 -15.46
N SER A 314 -31.82 4.92 -15.85
CA SER A 314 -32.25 5.11 -17.24
C SER A 314 -33.21 6.30 -17.37
N GLY A 315 -33.44 6.77 -18.59
CA GLY A 315 -34.35 7.88 -18.87
C GLY A 315 -33.98 9.15 -18.10
N GLU A 316 -34.93 9.70 -17.35
CA GLU A 316 -34.71 10.91 -16.56
C GLU A 316 -33.62 10.74 -15.50
N ALA A 317 -33.43 9.54 -14.93
CA ALA A 317 -32.45 9.30 -13.87
C ALA A 317 -30.98 9.54 -14.29
N LEU A 318 -30.69 9.64 -15.61
CA LEU A 318 -29.34 9.91 -16.12
C LEU A 318 -28.78 11.27 -15.69
N HIS A 319 -29.61 12.23 -15.26
CA HIS A 319 -29.14 13.52 -14.72
C HIS A 319 -28.33 13.37 -13.42
N GLN A 320 -28.41 12.23 -12.75
CA GLN A 320 -27.65 11.93 -11.53
C GLN A 320 -26.21 11.50 -11.81
N ILE A 321 -25.86 11.21 -13.08
CA ILE A 321 -24.50 10.79 -13.46
C ILE A 321 -23.53 11.96 -13.25
N THR A 322 -22.48 11.68 -12.47
CA THR A 322 -21.42 12.62 -12.11
C THR A 322 -20.11 12.30 -12.86
N PRO A 323 -19.08 13.18 -12.76
CA PRO A 323 -17.70 12.86 -13.14
C PRO A 323 -17.16 11.52 -12.63
N ASP A 324 -17.52 11.13 -11.41
CA ASP A 324 -17.02 9.88 -10.81
C ASP A 324 -17.62 8.65 -11.49
N HIS A 325 -18.89 8.72 -11.90
CA HIS A 325 -19.53 7.67 -12.68
C HIS A 325 -18.84 7.48 -14.04
N LEU A 326 -18.53 8.59 -14.73
CA LEU A 326 -17.76 8.53 -15.98
C LEU A 326 -16.39 7.88 -15.77
N ARG A 327 -15.65 8.33 -14.75
CA ARG A 327 -14.34 7.75 -14.39
C ARG A 327 -14.46 6.24 -14.14
N ALA A 328 -15.43 5.84 -13.32
CA ALA A 328 -15.67 4.45 -12.96
C ALA A 328 -16.00 3.57 -14.19
N ALA A 329 -16.88 4.04 -15.08
CA ALA A 329 -17.25 3.33 -16.30
C ALA A 329 -16.08 3.23 -17.29
N ALA A 330 -15.39 4.34 -17.55
CA ALA A 330 -14.28 4.40 -18.50
C ALA A 330 -13.05 3.60 -18.01
N ALA A 331 -12.77 3.59 -16.70
CA ALA A 331 -11.65 2.87 -16.11
C ALA A 331 -11.75 1.34 -16.25
N ARG A 332 -12.91 0.78 -16.63
CA ARG A 332 -13.03 -0.65 -16.95
C ARG A 332 -12.25 -1.04 -18.20
N ASN A 333 -11.96 -0.09 -19.10
CA ASN A 333 -11.01 -0.31 -20.19
C ASN A 333 -9.57 -0.11 -19.67
N PRO A 334 -8.67 -1.11 -19.76
CA PRO A 334 -7.34 -1.02 -19.18
C PRO A 334 -6.43 0.06 -19.76
N VAL A 335 -6.62 0.47 -21.02
CA VAL A 335 -5.84 1.54 -21.66
C VAL A 335 -6.44 2.90 -21.33
N THR A 336 -7.77 3.02 -21.31
CA THR A 336 -8.44 4.23 -20.79
C THR A 336 -8.07 4.46 -19.33
N ALA A 337 -7.97 3.43 -18.50
CA ALA A 337 -7.49 3.54 -17.11
C ALA A 337 -6.07 4.16 -17.02
N MET A 338 -5.16 3.83 -17.95
CA MET A 338 -3.85 4.49 -18.03
C MET A 338 -4.00 5.99 -18.34
N LYS A 339 -4.93 6.35 -19.23
CA LYS A 339 -5.24 7.74 -19.57
C LYS A 339 -5.83 8.52 -18.40
N ILE A 340 -6.76 7.92 -17.66
CA ILE A 340 -7.36 8.50 -16.45
C ILE A 340 -6.28 8.71 -15.37
N HIS A 341 -5.38 7.76 -15.19
CA HIS A 341 -4.24 7.93 -14.29
C HIS A 341 -3.36 9.11 -14.73
N ALA A 342 -2.98 9.19 -16.01
CA ALA A 342 -2.19 10.30 -16.54
C ALA A 342 -2.88 11.66 -16.34
N LEU A 343 -4.20 11.75 -16.58
CA LEU A 343 -5.01 12.94 -16.29
C LEU A 343 -4.91 13.40 -14.82
N SER A 344 -4.70 12.49 -13.88
CA SER A 344 -4.56 12.83 -12.46
C SER A 344 -3.13 13.27 -12.08
N GLN A 345 -2.16 13.10 -12.98
CA GLN A 345 -0.74 13.41 -12.74
C GLN A 345 -0.28 14.69 -13.43
N ILE A 346 -1.03 15.22 -14.40
CA ILE A 346 -0.67 16.46 -15.09
C ILE A 346 -0.93 17.69 -14.23
N ASP A 347 -0.07 18.69 -14.38
CA ASP A 347 -0.21 20.00 -13.76
C ASP A 347 -1.09 20.91 -14.62
N ALA A 348 -2.38 20.57 -14.69
CA ALA A 348 -3.41 21.32 -15.42
C ALA A 348 -4.78 21.15 -14.76
N ASP A 349 -5.64 22.16 -14.87
CA ASP A 349 -7.04 22.03 -14.47
C ASP A 349 -7.79 21.12 -15.45
N THR A 350 -8.19 19.94 -14.98
CA THR A 350 -8.93 18.95 -15.76
C THR A 350 -10.43 18.92 -15.45
N ALA A 351 -10.94 19.81 -14.58
CA ALA A 351 -12.33 19.80 -14.16
C ALA A 351 -13.32 19.92 -15.33
N LEU A 352 -12.98 20.73 -16.34
CA LEU A 352 -13.79 20.88 -17.55
C LEU A 352 -13.84 19.60 -18.40
N VAL A 353 -12.73 18.86 -18.52
CA VAL A 353 -12.70 17.59 -19.26
C VAL A 353 -13.68 16.60 -18.64
N TRP A 354 -13.72 16.52 -17.32
CA TRP A 354 -14.64 15.63 -16.63
C TRP A 354 -16.09 16.07 -16.75
N THR A 355 -16.35 17.37 -16.59
CA THR A 355 -17.71 17.92 -16.69
C THR A 355 -18.29 17.73 -18.10
N GLN A 356 -17.53 18.07 -19.14
CA GLN A 356 -17.94 17.93 -20.53
C GLN A 356 -18.01 16.45 -20.95
N GLY A 357 -17.05 15.63 -20.51
CA GLY A 357 -17.06 14.19 -20.75
C GLY A 357 -18.30 13.53 -20.14
N THR A 358 -18.71 13.94 -18.94
CA THR A 358 -19.91 13.41 -18.30
C THR A 358 -21.15 13.77 -19.11
N ALA A 359 -21.26 15.03 -19.57
CA ALA A 359 -22.36 15.44 -20.43
C ALA A 359 -22.40 14.64 -21.75
N ALA A 360 -21.25 14.42 -22.38
CA ALA A 360 -21.13 13.60 -23.60
C ALA A 360 -21.49 12.12 -23.34
N PHE A 361 -21.11 11.59 -22.19
CA PHE A 361 -21.45 10.23 -21.79
C PHE A 361 -22.95 10.06 -21.53
N VAL A 362 -23.57 11.01 -20.82
CA VAL A 362 -25.04 11.05 -20.61
C VAL A 362 -25.77 11.12 -21.95
N ALA A 363 -25.32 11.99 -22.87
CA ALA A 363 -25.95 12.17 -24.18
C ALA A 363 -25.82 10.93 -25.09
N SER A 364 -24.77 10.14 -24.93
CA SER A 364 -24.53 8.92 -25.72
C SER A 364 -25.04 7.63 -25.06
N ARG A 365 -25.53 7.72 -23.82
CA ARG A 365 -25.97 6.58 -23.01
C ARG A 365 -27.19 5.91 -23.66
N GLN A 366 -27.06 4.62 -23.96
CA GLN A 366 -28.19 3.80 -24.40
C GLN A 366 -28.84 3.10 -23.20
N ALA A 367 -30.18 3.01 -23.18
CA ALA A 367 -30.94 2.49 -22.04
C ALA A 367 -30.71 0.99 -21.76
N ASP A 368 -30.40 0.19 -22.79
CA ASP A 368 -30.33 -1.28 -22.70
C ASP A 368 -28.92 -1.84 -22.99
N GLY A 369 -27.87 -1.01 -22.87
CA GLY A 369 -26.49 -1.42 -23.16
C GLY A 369 -25.92 -2.35 -22.07
N ASP A 370 -25.26 -3.43 -22.48
CA ASP A 370 -24.48 -4.25 -21.54
C ASP A 370 -23.29 -3.45 -20.95
N ALA A 371 -22.66 -4.01 -19.93
CA ALA A 371 -21.56 -3.31 -19.23
C ALA A 371 -20.37 -2.98 -20.17
N ALA A 372 -20.13 -3.78 -21.21
CA ALA A 372 -19.05 -3.54 -22.17
C ALA A 372 -19.39 -2.36 -23.10
N ALA A 373 -20.64 -2.28 -23.59
CA ALA A 373 -21.13 -1.15 -24.36
C ALA A 373 -21.05 0.16 -23.55
N MET A 374 -21.44 0.14 -22.28
CA MET A 374 -21.32 1.29 -21.38
C MET A 374 -19.86 1.73 -21.20
N THR A 375 -18.94 0.77 -21.06
CA THR A 375 -17.49 1.06 -20.96
C THR A 375 -17.00 1.72 -22.25
N GLY A 376 -17.40 1.20 -23.41
CA GLY A 376 -17.05 1.78 -24.71
C GLY A 376 -17.59 3.19 -24.89
N GLN A 377 -18.85 3.45 -24.49
CA GLN A 377 -19.47 4.78 -24.51
C GLN A 377 -18.73 5.76 -23.59
N ALA A 378 -18.38 5.34 -22.38
CA ALA A 378 -17.63 6.15 -21.42
C ALA A 378 -16.23 6.50 -21.94
N SER A 379 -15.49 5.52 -22.47
CA SER A 379 -14.19 5.74 -23.12
C SER A 379 -14.31 6.67 -24.33
N ALA A 380 -15.34 6.51 -25.16
CA ALA A 380 -15.59 7.36 -26.32
C ALA A 380 -15.89 8.81 -25.93
N ALA A 381 -16.75 9.02 -24.92
CA ALA A 381 -17.09 10.34 -24.42
C ALA A 381 -15.86 11.07 -23.87
N LEU A 382 -15.01 10.36 -23.10
CA LEU A 382 -13.76 10.92 -22.59
C LEU A 382 -12.78 11.26 -23.73
N ALA A 383 -12.62 10.36 -24.71
CA ALA A 383 -11.74 10.59 -25.84
C ALA A 383 -12.19 11.80 -26.68
N ALA A 384 -13.46 11.85 -27.08
CA ALA A 384 -14.02 12.96 -27.85
C ALA A 384 -13.92 14.29 -27.10
N THR A 385 -14.08 14.29 -25.77
CA THR A 385 -13.90 15.50 -24.97
C THR A 385 -12.45 15.97 -24.99
N LEU A 386 -11.48 15.07 -24.83
CA LEU A 386 -10.07 15.42 -24.87
C LEU A 386 -9.62 15.94 -26.24
N ASP A 387 -10.24 15.50 -27.33
CA ASP A 387 -9.97 16.06 -28.67
C ASP A 387 -10.32 17.56 -28.76
N HIS A 388 -11.22 18.05 -27.90
CA HIS A 388 -11.53 19.48 -27.75
C HIS A 388 -10.57 20.23 -26.81
N HIS A 389 -9.66 19.53 -26.14
CA HIS A 389 -8.64 20.08 -25.23
C HIS A 389 -7.24 19.60 -25.64
N PRO A 390 -6.71 20.05 -26.80
CA PRO A 390 -5.46 19.52 -27.36
C PRO A 390 -4.25 19.67 -26.42
N ASP A 391 -4.16 20.78 -25.66
CA ASP A 391 -3.07 20.98 -24.70
C ASP A 391 -3.09 19.95 -23.56
N ILE A 392 -4.29 19.65 -23.05
CA ILE A 392 -4.49 18.61 -22.02
C ILE A 392 -4.20 17.24 -22.63
N MET A 393 -4.72 16.95 -23.83
CA MET A 393 -4.46 15.69 -24.52
C MET A 393 -2.95 15.45 -24.70
N HIS A 394 -2.19 16.44 -25.18
CA HIS A 394 -0.75 16.32 -25.35
C HIS A 394 -0.03 16.03 -24.02
N ALA A 395 -0.41 16.74 -22.95
CA ALA A 395 0.16 16.50 -21.62
C ALA A 395 -0.16 15.08 -21.10
N VAL A 396 -1.40 14.62 -21.32
CA VAL A 396 -1.84 13.26 -20.94
C VAL A 396 -1.06 12.20 -21.71
N LEU A 397 -0.91 12.35 -23.03
CA LEU A 397 -0.16 11.38 -23.85
C LEU A 397 1.31 11.29 -23.42
N ALA A 398 1.94 12.43 -23.11
CA ALA A 398 3.29 12.49 -22.56
C ALA A 398 3.40 11.75 -21.21
N GLU A 399 2.45 11.98 -20.30
CA GLU A 399 2.46 11.32 -18.99
C GLU A 399 2.11 9.82 -19.09
N MET A 400 1.23 9.43 -20.02
CA MET A 400 0.97 8.03 -20.33
C MET A 400 2.23 7.32 -20.81
N ALA A 401 3.00 7.94 -21.72
CA ALA A 401 4.26 7.39 -22.21
C ALA A 401 5.28 7.22 -21.08
N TRP A 402 5.45 8.24 -20.23
CA TRP A 402 6.34 8.18 -19.07
C TRP A 402 5.95 7.09 -18.06
N SER A 403 4.65 6.99 -17.76
CA SER A 403 4.11 5.99 -16.84
C SER A 403 4.25 4.57 -17.39
N ALA A 404 4.26 4.40 -18.71
CA ALA A 404 4.46 3.12 -19.38
C ALA A 404 5.92 2.66 -19.44
N PHE A 405 6.90 3.54 -19.25
CA PHE A 405 8.30 3.13 -19.27
C PHE A 405 8.67 2.16 -18.16
N ASP A 406 9.38 1.11 -18.54
CA ASP A 406 10.12 0.25 -17.61
C ASP A 406 11.34 0.99 -17.01
N ASP A 407 12.00 0.35 -16.06
CA ASP A 407 13.12 0.98 -15.34
C ASP A 407 14.29 1.30 -16.28
N ASP A 408 14.55 0.46 -17.29
CA ASP A 408 15.61 0.65 -18.28
C ASP A 408 15.31 1.85 -19.20
N SER A 409 14.09 1.92 -19.75
CA SER A 409 13.65 3.02 -20.60
C SER A 409 13.63 4.35 -19.84
N ARG A 410 13.21 4.34 -18.57
CA ARG A 410 13.31 5.54 -17.70
C ARG A 410 14.75 5.95 -17.46
N ALA A 411 15.67 5.01 -17.24
CA ALA A 411 17.07 5.31 -17.03
C ALA A 411 17.71 5.93 -18.28
N LEU A 412 17.49 5.32 -19.45
CA LEU A 412 17.95 5.81 -20.74
C LEU A 412 17.39 7.20 -21.05
N PHE A 413 16.09 7.41 -20.84
CA PHE A 413 15.46 8.72 -21.02
C PHE A 413 16.12 9.78 -20.12
N LYS A 414 16.28 9.48 -18.82
CA LYS A 414 16.90 10.41 -17.87
C LYS A 414 18.36 10.73 -18.21
N ALA A 415 19.12 9.74 -18.68
CA ALA A 415 20.50 9.94 -19.11
C ALA A 415 20.57 10.90 -20.31
N ARG A 416 19.65 10.78 -21.25
CA ARG A 416 19.62 11.57 -22.49
C ARG A 416 19.01 12.96 -22.34
N PHE A 417 17.94 13.09 -21.56
CA PHE A 417 17.10 14.30 -21.53
C PHE A 417 16.89 14.91 -20.15
N LYS A 418 17.42 14.30 -19.09
CA LYS A 418 17.04 14.54 -17.69
C LYS A 418 15.62 14.02 -17.36
N ASN A 419 15.18 14.22 -16.12
CA ASN A 419 13.86 13.78 -15.66
C ASN A 419 12.75 14.52 -16.42
N GLN A 420 11.60 13.87 -16.68
CA GLN A 420 10.46 14.51 -17.37
C GLN A 420 9.93 15.76 -16.66
N ARG A 421 10.14 15.88 -15.34
CA ARG A 421 9.81 17.10 -14.57
C ARG A 421 10.75 18.28 -14.85
N ASN A 422 11.91 18.06 -15.46
CA ASN A 422 12.81 19.13 -15.90
C ASN A 422 12.34 19.69 -17.26
N PRO A 423 12.46 21.00 -17.55
CA PRO A 423 12.02 21.57 -18.83
C PRO A 423 12.52 20.83 -20.08
N ARG A 424 13.80 20.40 -20.09
CA ARG A 424 14.39 19.64 -21.21
C ARG A 424 13.78 18.25 -21.34
N GLY A 425 13.56 17.57 -20.22
CA GLY A 425 12.93 16.27 -20.18
C GLY A 425 11.46 16.34 -20.58
N ARG A 426 10.73 17.35 -20.10
CA ARG A 426 9.32 17.60 -20.46
C ARG A 426 9.18 17.78 -21.96
N ALA A 427 10.00 18.65 -22.57
CA ALA A 427 9.98 18.88 -24.01
C ALA A 427 10.30 17.62 -24.82
N ALA A 428 11.24 16.78 -24.36
CA ALA A 428 11.55 15.51 -25.01
C ALA A 428 10.40 14.50 -24.88
N MET A 429 9.73 14.44 -23.72
CA MET A 429 8.60 13.54 -23.53
C MET A 429 7.41 13.92 -24.43
N VAL A 430 7.15 15.22 -24.61
CA VAL A 430 6.13 15.70 -25.55
C VAL A 430 6.46 15.25 -26.98
N ARG A 431 7.69 15.47 -27.47
CA ARG A 431 8.09 14.99 -28.80
C ARG A 431 7.96 13.48 -28.96
N PHE A 432 8.25 12.72 -27.89
CA PHE A 432 8.08 11.28 -27.92
C PHE A 432 6.61 10.87 -27.98
N ALA A 433 5.74 11.56 -27.24
CA ALA A 433 4.29 11.35 -27.32
C ALA A 433 3.75 11.64 -28.73
N ASP A 434 4.21 12.72 -29.37
CA ASP A 434 3.87 13.04 -30.76
C ASP A 434 4.31 11.92 -31.71
N HIS A 435 5.51 11.38 -31.50
CA HIS A 435 6.02 10.24 -32.27
C HIS A 435 5.13 8.99 -32.12
N LEU A 436 4.70 8.67 -30.90
CA LEU A 436 3.77 7.56 -30.64
C LEU A 436 2.40 7.79 -31.28
N ALA A 437 1.90 9.03 -31.25
CA ALA A 437 0.65 9.41 -31.89
C ALA A 437 0.72 9.23 -33.42
N HIS A 438 1.81 9.66 -34.05
CA HIS A 438 2.06 9.44 -35.49
C HIS A 438 2.14 7.95 -35.88
N GLN A 439 2.62 7.08 -34.98
CA GLN A 439 2.62 5.63 -35.18
C GLN A 439 1.25 4.97 -34.92
N GLY A 440 0.24 5.73 -34.47
CA GLY A 440 -1.08 5.20 -34.13
C GLY A 440 -1.14 4.40 -32.83
N LEU A 441 -0.07 4.42 -32.00
CA LEU A 441 0.03 3.61 -30.78
C LEU A 441 -0.84 4.13 -29.63
N LEU A 442 -1.15 5.43 -29.62
CA LEU A 442 -1.96 6.07 -28.57
C LEU A 442 -3.28 6.66 -29.10
N ASN A 443 -3.82 6.10 -30.18
CA ASN A 443 -5.12 6.51 -30.71
C ASN A 443 -6.30 5.77 -30.04
N PHE A 444 -7.51 6.24 -30.32
CA PHE A 444 -8.73 5.68 -29.74
C PHE A 444 -8.99 4.21 -30.13
N GLN A 445 -8.56 3.75 -31.30
CA GLN A 445 -8.70 2.35 -31.71
C GLN A 445 -7.86 1.41 -30.83
N THR A 446 -6.62 1.80 -30.57
CA THR A 446 -5.72 1.05 -29.68
C THR A 446 -6.25 1.05 -28.24
N GLU A 447 -6.83 2.17 -27.81
CA GLU A 447 -7.51 2.27 -26.52
C GLU A 447 -8.71 1.32 -26.42
N GLN A 448 -9.62 1.33 -27.40
CA GLN A 448 -10.78 0.44 -27.42
C GLN A 448 -10.40 -1.04 -27.34
N ALA A 449 -9.29 -1.45 -27.98
CA ALA A 449 -8.81 -2.82 -27.91
C ALA A 449 -8.43 -3.27 -26.48
N GLY A 450 -8.15 -2.33 -25.56
CA GLY A 450 -7.95 -2.62 -24.13
C GLY A 450 -6.69 -3.43 -23.81
N ARG A 451 -5.77 -3.61 -24.77
CA ARG A 451 -4.58 -4.46 -24.63
C ARG A 451 -3.41 -3.74 -23.93
N ARG A 452 -3.60 -3.33 -22.67
CA ARG A 452 -2.62 -2.55 -21.88
C ARG A 452 -1.19 -3.10 -21.94
N LYS A 453 -0.99 -4.41 -21.74
CA LYS A 453 0.35 -5.02 -21.76
C LYS A 453 1.05 -4.83 -23.10
N GLN A 454 0.30 -4.99 -24.20
CA GLN A 454 0.82 -4.80 -25.55
C GLN A 454 1.17 -3.34 -25.82
N VAL A 455 0.30 -2.40 -25.42
CA VAL A 455 0.55 -0.96 -25.55
C VAL A 455 1.83 -0.56 -24.80
N VAL A 456 1.97 -0.99 -23.53
CA VAL A 456 3.17 -0.73 -22.73
C VAL A 456 4.42 -1.29 -23.40
N GLN A 457 4.37 -2.52 -23.90
CA GLN A 457 5.49 -3.13 -24.62
C GLN A 457 5.87 -2.34 -25.88
N GLN A 458 4.88 -1.93 -26.67
CA GLN A 458 5.08 -1.15 -27.90
C GLN A 458 5.66 0.24 -27.62
N ILE A 459 5.24 0.91 -26.54
CA ILE A 459 5.82 2.19 -26.11
C ILE A 459 7.32 2.05 -25.81
N ASN A 460 7.71 1.03 -25.02
CA ASN A 460 9.12 0.81 -24.69
C ASN A 460 9.95 0.45 -25.95
N GLN A 461 9.39 -0.35 -26.86
CA GLN A 461 10.03 -0.67 -28.14
C GLN A 461 10.18 0.55 -29.07
N ALA A 462 9.15 1.40 -29.14
CA ALA A 462 9.19 2.63 -29.90
C ALA A 462 10.24 3.59 -29.32
N PHE A 463 10.35 3.68 -27.99
CA PHE A 463 11.41 4.49 -27.36
C PHE A 463 12.81 3.98 -27.69
N ALA A 464 13.04 2.67 -27.64
CA ALA A 464 14.33 2.08 -27.95
C ALA A 464 14.78 2.35 -29.40
N SER A 465 13.83 2.44 -30.33
CA SER A 465 14.10 2.77 -31.74
C SER A 465 13.92 4.25 -32.08
N TRP A 466 13.59 5.10 -31.11
CA TRP A 466 13.22 6.50 -31.35
C TRP A 466 14.44 7.32 -31.82
N PRO A 467 14.46 7.74 -33.10
CA PRO A 467 15.58 8.45 -33.69
C PRO A 467 15.43 9.94 -33.37
N ASP A 468 15.38 10.32 -32.09
CA ASP A 468 15.30 11.74 -31.76
C ASP A 468 16.57 12.42 -32.27
N GLN A 469 16.44 13.22 -33.34
CA GLN A 469 17.50 14.06 -33.84
C GLN A 469 17.48 15.31 -32.97
N ILE A 470 18.34 15.37 -31.96
CA ILE A 470 18.73 16.67 -31.42
C ILE A 470 19.48 17.35 -32.56
N THR A 471 18.84 18.29 -33.26
CA THR A 471 19.56 19.26 -34.06
C THR A 471 20.58 19.93 -33.14
N SER A 472 21.85 19.71 -33.48
CA SER A 472 23.00 20.45 -32.98
C SER A 472 22.70 21.95 -32.99
N GLY A 473 22.69 22.60 -31.84
CA GLY A 473 22.43 24.04 -31.77
C GLY A 473 22.44 24.57 -30.34
N ALA A 474 23.60 24.56 -29.68
CA ALA A 474 24.00 25.51 -28.64
C ALA A 474 25.43 25.17 -28.21
N ASP A 475 26.40 25.51 -29.06
CA ASP A 475 27.80 25.79 -28.70
C ASP A 475 28.37 26.66 -29.84
N THR A 476 28.00 27.93 -29.81
CA THR A 476 28.75 29.08 -30.33
C THR A 476 28.39 30.30 -29.51
#